data_AF-A0A7Y5FNF9-F1
#
_entry.id   AF-A0A7Y5FNF9-F1
#
_cell.length_a   1.000
_cell.length_b   1.000
_cell.length_c   1.000
_cell.angle_alpha   90.00
_cell.angle_beta   90.00
_cell.angle_gamma   90.00
#
_symmetry.space_group_name_H-M   'P 1'
#
loop_
_entity.id
_entity.type
_entity.pdbx_description
1 polymer ?
#
loop_
_entity_poly.entity_id
_entity_poly.type
_entity_poly.pdbx_seq_one_letter_code
_entity_poly.pdbx_strand_id
1 'polypeptide(L)'
;MDNKYIYTEDNFLSQLEESAYEMGYYRMKFFTRDGHLSDENTGELSDFYYYPSGGTLRDSKFNIVFYTPKFDTYRGFVPPHARKSE
;
A
#
# COMPACT_ATOMS: atom_id res chain seq x y z
N MET A 1 -5.59 -18.99 -1.73
CA MET A 1 -4.35 -18.18 -1.75
C MET A 1 -4.46 -17.29 -2.98
N ASP A 2 -4.17 -15.98 -2.85
CA ASP A 2 -4.14 -14.89 -3.88
C ASP A 2 -5.00 -13.67 -3.52
N ASN A 3 -5.96 -13.79 -2.61
CA ASN A 3 -6.86 -12.67 -2.27
C ASN A 3 -6.13 -11.43 -1.73
N LYS A 4 -4.96 -11.58 -1.07
CA LYS A 4 -4.26 -10.46 -0.41
C LYS A 4 -3.73 -9.39 -1.38
N TYR A 5 -3.59 -9.74 -2.66
CA TYR A 5 -3.12 -8.81 -3.69
C TYR A 5 -4.27 -8.09 -4.41
N ILE A 6 -5.52 -8.43 -4.09
CA ILE A 6 -6.67 -7.65 -4.52
C ILE A 6 -6.71 -6.34 -3.72
N TYR A 7 -6.94 -5.20 -4.36
CA TYR A 7 -6.98 -3.93 -3.65
C TYR A 7 -8.27 -3.79 -2.83
N THR A 8 -8.13 -3.96 -1.52
CA THR A 8 -9.13 -3.62 -0.49
C THR A 8 -8.41 -2.98 0.70
N GLU A 9 -9.15 -2.29 1.57
CA GLU A 9 -8.59 -1.70 2.79
C GLU A 9 -7.97 -2.76 3.71
N ASP A 10 -8.64 -3.90 3.89
CA ASP A 10 -8.13 -5.00 4.72
C ASP A 10 -6.85 -5.61 4.15
N ASN A 11 -6.81 -5.84 2.84
CA ASN A 11 -5.63 -6.37 2.16
C ASN A 11 -4.47 -5.38 2.17
N PHE A 12 -4.76 -4.09 2.02
CA PHE A 12 -3.77 -3.03 2.14
C PHE A 12 -3.15 -3.04 3.54
N LEU A 13 -3.96 -3.06 4.60
CA LEU A 13 -3.46 -3.10 5.97
C LEU A 13 -2.68 -4.41 6.24
N SER A 14 -3.19 -5.55 5.78
CA SER A 14 -2.51 -6.84 5.91
C SER A 14 -1.14 -6.85 5.23
N GLN A 15 -1.05 -6.36 3.99
CA GLN A 15 0.25 -6.23 3.33
C GLN A 15 1.15 -5.25 4.05
N LEU A 16 0.62 -4.15 4.60
CA LEU A 16 1.40 -3.15 5.32
C LEU A 16 2.09 -3.75 6.55
N GLU A 17 1.40 -4.62 7.30
CA GLU A 17 1.97 -5.35 8.45
C GLU A 17 3.15 -6.24 8.06
N GLU A 18 3.07 -6.88 6.90
CA GLU A 18 4.06 -7.83 6.40
C GLU A 18 5.21 -7.16 5.63
N SER A 19 5.01 -5.93 5.17
CA SER A 19 5.93 -5.26 4.26
C SER A 19 7.09 -4.60 4.99
N ALA A 20 8.28 -4.73 4.41
CA ALA A 20 9.46 -4.02 4.89
C ALA A 20 9.29 -2.51 4.66
N TYR A 21 9.61 -1.73 5.69
CA TYR A 21 9.71 -0.27 5.60
C TYR A 21 11.13 0.12 5.20
N GLU A 22 11.28 0.78 4.06
CA GLU A 22 12.56 1.17 3.48
C GLU A 22 12.48 2.59 2.93
N MET A 23 13.48 3.43 3.22
CA MET A 23 13.63 4.76 2.60
C MET A 23 12.36 5.64 2.62
N GLY A 24 11.53 5.52 3.66
CA GLY A 24 10.33 6.34 3.78
C GLY A 24 9.03 5.67 3.29
N TYR A 25 9.08 4.47 2.71
CA TYR A 25 7.92 3.80 2.13
C TYR A 25 7.84 2.30 2.46
N TYR A 26 6.68 1.71 2.20
CA TYR A 26 6.43 0.26 2.17
C TYR A 26 6.28 -0.21 0.72
N ARG A 27 6.88 -1.37 0.39
CA ARG A 27 6.66 -2.02 -0.91
C ARG A 27 5.41 -2.87 -0.86
N MET A 28 4.45 -2.57 -1.72
CA MET A 28 3.15 -3.23 -1.78
C MET A 28 2.98 -3.85 -3.16
N LYS A 29 2.16 -4.90 -3.28
CA LYS A 29 1.82 -5.52 -4.56
C LYS A 29 0.32 -5.62 -4.72
N PHE A 30 -0.21 -5.18 -5.85
CA PHE A 30 -1.63 -5.33 -6.14
C PHE A 30 -1.88 -5.82 -7.56
N PHE A 31 -2.96 -6.54 -7.74
CA PHE A 31 -3.46 -6.87 -9.07
C PHE A 31 -3.84 -5.60 -9.80
N THR A 32 -3.51 -5.54 -11.08
CA THR A 32 -3.78 -4.39 -11.93
C THR A 32 -4.53 -4.77 -13.20
N ARG A 33 -5.33 -3.84 -13.70
CA ARG A 33 -5.93 -3.89 -15.03
C ARG A 33 -5.71 -2.53 -15.67
N ASP A 34 -5.06 -2.50 -16.83
CA ASP A 34 -4.76 -1.28 -17.57
C ASP A 34 -4.02 -0.21 -16.72
N GLY A 35 -3.14 -0.64 -15.82
CA GLY A 35 -2.38 0.25 -14.93
C GLY A 35 -3.15 0.77 -13.72
N HIS A 36 -4.40 0.35 -13.52
CA HIS A 36 -5.21 0.67 -12.35
C HIS A 36 -5.29 -0.50 -11.37
N LEU A 37 -5.42 -0.20 -10.08
CA LEU A 37 -5.67 -1.20 -9.04
C LEU A 37 -6.96 -1.97 -9.36
N SER A 38 -6.93 -3.28 -9.18
CA SER A 38 -8.08 -4.16 -9.40
C SER A 38 -8.57 -4.79 -8.09
N ASP A 39 -9.88 -4.90 -7.99
CA ASP A 39 -10.62 -5.65 -6.97
C ASP A 39 -10.81 -7.14 -7.36
N GLU A 40 -10.15 -7.60 -8.44
CA GLU A 40 -10.16 -8.97 -8.92
C GLU A 40 -8.73 -9.49 -9.12
N ASN A 41 -8.57 -10.81 -9.16
CA ASN A 41 -7.31 -11.42 -9.63
C ASN A 41 -7.25 -11.33 -11.16
N THR A 42 -6.48 -10.37 -11.67
CA THR A 42 -6.30 -10.15 -13.11
C THR A 42 -5.18 -10.99 -13.72
N GLY A 43 -4.40 -11.70 -12.89
CA GLY A 43 -3.15 -12.35 -13.28
C GLY A 43 -1.97 -11.39 -13.48
N GLU A 44 -2.20 -10.08 -13.49
CA GLU A 44 -1.17 -9.05 -13.61
C GLU A 44 -0.91 -8.41 -12.25
N LEU A 45 0.28 -8.61 -11.69
CA LEU A 45 0.67 -8.08 -10.38
C LEU A 45 1.70 -6.96 -10.56
N SER A 46 1.41 -5.79 -10.00
CA SER A 46 2.27 -4.61 -10.09
C SER A 46 2.84 -4.22 -8.73
N ASP A 47 4.04 -3.63 -8.75
CA ASP A 47 4.70 -3.05 -7.58
C ASP A 47 4.24 -1.62 -7.31
N PHE A 48 4.02 -1.33 -6.03
CA PHE A 48 3.63 -0.02 -5.53
C PHE A 48 4.46 0.39 -4.31
N TYR A 49 4.54 1.70 -4.09
CA TYR A 49 5.33 2.33 -3.04
C TYR A 49 4.41 3.17 -2.19
N TYR A 50 4.13 2.69 -0.98
CA TYR A 50 3.25 3.36 -0.05
C TYR A 50 4.04 4.26 0.91
N TYR A 51 3.80 5.56 0.85
CA TYR A 51 4.39 6.57 1.73
C TYR A 51 3.39 6.92 2.83
N PRO A 52 3.59 6.43 4.07
CA PRO A 52 2.69 6.71 5.19
C PRO A 52 2.70 8.19 5.58
N SER A 53 3.84 8.86 5.41
CA SER A 53 3.91 10.32 5.41
C SER A 53 3.13 10.88 4.22
N GLY A 54 1.96 11.45 4.49
CA GLY A 54 1.05 11.96 3.47
C GLY A 54 0.10 10.91 2.88
N GLY A 55 0.10 9.66 3.36
CA GLY A 55 -0.89 8.64 2.98
C GLY A 55 -1.04 8.39 1.48
N THR A 56 0.09 8.38 0.73
CA THR A 56 0.08 8.24 -0.74
C THR A 56 0.58 6.88 -1.19
N LEU A 57 -0.13 6.27 -2.15
CA LEU A 57 0.36 5.11 -2.90
C LEU A 57 0.89 5.56 -4.26
N ARG A 58 2.06 5.08 -4.65
CA ARG A 58 2.69 5.40 -5.93
C ARG A 58 3.01 4.17 -6.75
N ASP A 59 3.00 4.33 -8.08
CA ASP A 59 3.41 3.29 -9.03
C ASP A 59 4.95 3.22 -9.18
N SER A 60 5.43 2.33 -10.05
CA SER A 60 6.85 2.15 -10.37
C SER A 60 7.50 3.35 -11.09
N LYS A 61 6.70 4.28 -11.59
CA LYS A 61 7.16 5.56 -12.15
C LYS A 61 7.04 6.71 -11.14
N PHE A 62 6.72 6.40 -9.88
CA PHE A 62 6.49 7.34 -8.78
C PHE A 62 5.32 8.32 -8.99
N ASN A 63 4.41 8.03 -9.90
CA ASN A 63 3.14 8.76 -10.02
C ASN A 63 2.24 8.42 -8.84
N ILE A 64 1.46 9.39 -8.38
CA ILE A 64 0.47 9.15 -7.32
C ILE A 64 -0.70 8.38 -7.93
N VAL A 65 -0.96 7.19 -7.39
CA VAL A 65 -2.11 6.35 -7.72
C VAL A 65 -3.31 6.81 -6.92
N PHE A 66 -3.13 6.99 -5.61
CA PHE A 66 -4.13 7.62 -4.74
C PHE A 66 -3.51 8.28 -3.52
N TYR A 67 -4.33 9.11 -2.88
CA TYR A 67 -4.16 9.62 -1.53
C TYR A 67 -5.37 9.22 -0.68
N THR A 68 -5.14 8.85 0.58
CA THR A 68 -6.22 8.66 1.57
C THR A 68 -5.83 9.19 2.95
N PRO A 69 -6.67 10.02 3.60
CA PRO A 69 -6.40 10.50 4.95
C PRO A 69 -6.44 9.38 5.98
N LYS A 70 -7.11 8.25 5.70
CA LYS A 70 -7.21 7.11 6.62
C LYS A 70 -5.85 6.51 6.96
N PHE A 71 -4.92 6.55 6.01
CA PHE A 71 -3.58 5.99 6.18
C PHE A 71 -2.50 7.07 6.32
N ASP A 72 -2.87 8.36 6.38
CA ASP A 72 -1.90 9.44 6.50
C ASP A 72 -1.43 9.61 7.96
N THR A 73 -0.11 9.51 8.18
CA THR A 73 0.48 9.75 9.52
C THR A 73 0.25 11.18 10.02
N TYR A 74 0.16 12.17 9.12
CA TYR A 74 -0.18 13.54 9.51
C TYR A 74 -1.64 13.69 9.94
N ARG A 75 -2.47 12.68 9.70
CA ARG A 75 -3.88 12.60 10.11
C ARG A 75 -4.11 11.61 11.26
N GLY A 76 -3.03 11.10 11.86
CA GLY A 76 -3.10 10.24 13.04
C GLY A 76 -3.00 8.74 12.76
N PHE A 77 -2.73 8.32 11.51
CA PHE A 77 -2.45 6.91 11.24
C PHE A 77 -1.11 6.49 11.85
N VAL A 78 -1.07 5.32 12.49
CA VAL A 78 0.16 4.75 13.08
C VAL A 78 0.59 3.50 12.29
N PRO A 79 1.51 3.64 11.33
CA PRO A 79 2.01 2.54 10.53
C PRO A 79 2.88 1.58 11.37
N PRO A 80 3.06 0.32 10.93
CA PRO A 80 3.82 -0.68 11.67
C PRO A 80 5.21 -0.23 12.15
N HIS A 81 5.97 0.50 11.32
CA HIS A 81 7.33 0.94 11.67
C HIS A 81 7.37 2.02 12.77
N ALA A 82 6.25 2.69 13.03
CA ALA A 82 6.13 3.75 14.03
C ALA A 82 5.51 3.25 15.35
N ARG A 83 5.08 1.99 15.41
CA ARG A 83 4.55 1.40 16.64
C ARG A 83 5.71 1.15 17.60
N LYS A 84 5.57 1.58 18.85
CA LYS A 84 6.56 1.29 19.88
C LYS A 84 6.50 -0.21 20.18
N SER A 85 7.65 -0.87 20.14
CA SER A 85 7.81 -2.19 20.76
C SER A 85 7.76 -1.98 22.27
N GLU A 86 6.76 -2.55 22.94
CA GLU A 86 6.75 -2.65 24.42
C GLU A 86 7.74 -3.73 24.89
#